data_AF-A0A1H9S9C2-F1
#
_entry.id   AF-A0A1H9S9C2-F1
#
_cell.length_a   1.000
_cell.length_b   1.000
_cell.length_c   1.000
_cell.angle_alpha   90.00
_cell.angle_beta   90.00
_cell.angle_gamma   90.00
#
_symmetry.space_group_name_H-M   'P 1'
#
loop_
_entity.id
_entity.type
_entity.pdbx_description
1 polymer ?
#
loop_
_entity_poly.entity_id
_entity_poly.type
_entity_poly.pdbx_seq_one_letter_code
_entity_poly.pdbx_strand_id
1 'polypeptide(L)'
;MFLRKKREEEHEDNYAVTIFYESDYDEEIYDQITDRLLIEGEMLGVTQSMQMTEEYKKMITQKFPDREVNFPGLAILDFDTEQLKENYKAMEKKHKWKNFFGMLTIEDYFKVEEELTTDYEKTLLYTTDVDEAIHFMLERSYNK
;
A
#
# COMPACT_ATOMS: atom_id res chain seq x y z
N MET A 1 8.71 8.26 -19.19
CA MET A 1 7.55 8.00 -20.07
C MET A 1 6.91 6.72 -19.61
N PHE A 2 5.81 6.79 -18.85
CA PHE A 2 4.91 5.65 -18.63
C PHE A 2 3.48 6.17 -18.72
N LEU A 3 2.99 6.26 -19.95
CA LEU A 3 1.58 6.52 -20.25
C LEU A 3 0.82 5.21 -20.03
N ARG A 4 0.34 4.96 -18.80
CA ARG A 4 -0.69 3.94 -18.58
C ARG A 4 -1.98 4.42 -19.26
N LYS A 5 -2.53 3.56 -20.13
CA LYS A 5 -3.83 3.75 -20.78
C LYS A 5 -4.89 4.09 -19.72
N LYS A 6 -5.65 5.16 -19.95
CA LYS A 6 -6.90 5.44 -19.23
C LYS A 6 -7.82 4.23 -19.38
N ARG A 7 -8.01 3.45 -18.31
CA ARG A 7 -9.23 2.66 -18.12
C ARG A 7 -10.31 3.66 -17.73
N GLU A 8 -11.43 3.59 -18.44
CA GLU A 8 -12.65 4.37 -18.16
C GLU A 8 -13.22 3.95 -16.78
N GLU A 9 -13.89 4.92 -16.16
CA GLU A 9 -14.23 5.05 -14.73
C GLU A 9 -15.21 3.98 -14.21
N GLU A 10 -14.89 3.38 -13.04
CA GLU A 10 -15.79 2.95 -11.93
C GLU A 10 -15.14 1.87 -11.02
N HIS A 11 -13.86 2.00 -10.66
CA HIS A 11 -13.34 1.37 -9.44
C HIS A 11 -12.30 2.33 -8.86
N GLU A 12 -12.73 3.22 -7.97
CA GLU A 12 -11.79 3.98 -7.14
C GLU A 12 -10.98 2.95 -6.36
N ASP A 13 -9.66 2.93 -6.48
CA ASP A 13 -8.85 1.93 -5.78
C ASP A 13 -9.11 2.02 -4.27
N ASN A 14 -9.29 0.88 -3.60
CA ASN A 14 -9.73 0.80 -2.20
C ASN A 14 -8.70 0.18 -1.26
N TYR A 15 -7.64 -0.43 -1.81
CA TYR A 15 -6.66 -1.14 -0.98
C TYR A 15 -5.23 -0.70 -1.28
N ALA A 16 -4.47 -0.53 -0.21
CA ALA A 16 -3.01 -0.51 -0.24
C ALA A 16 -2.48 -1.80 0.36
N VAL A 17 -1.42 -2.35 -0.23
CA VAL A 17 -0.74 -3.54 0.29
C VAL A 17 0.70 -3.19 0.65
N THR A 18 1.03 -3.37 1.92
CA THR A 18 2.40 -3.22 2.43
C THR A 18 3.00 -4.60 2.64
N ILE A 19 4.10 -4.88 1.94
CA ILE A 19 4.86 -6.12 2.01
C ILE A 19 6.02 -5.94 2.97
N PHE A 20 5.95 -6.61 4.11
CA PHE A 20 6.94 -6.58 5.16
C PHE A 20 8.01 -7.66 4.99
N TYR A 21 9.26 -7.30 5.23
CA TYR A 21 10.42 -8.20 5.27
C TYR A 21 11.27 -7.96 6.53
N GLU A 22 12.05 -8.95 6.97
CA GLU A 22 12.83 -8.86 8.23
C GLU A 22 14.19 -8.18 8.04
N SER A 23 15.02 -8.71 7.14
CA SER A 23 16.38 -8.23 6.90
C SER A 23 16.87 -8.48 5.48
N ASP A 24 16.61 -9.67 4.93
CA ASP A 24 16.99 -10.05 3.57
C ASP A 24 15.81 -9.81 2.65
N TYR A 25 15.78 -8.62 2.04
CA TYR A 25 14.82 -8.30 0.99
C TYR A 25 15.16 -9.12 -0.26
N ASP A 26 14.29 -10.07 -0.59
CA ASP A 26 14.36 -10.83 -1.82
C ASP A 26 13.50 -10.14 -2.89
N GLU A 27 14.17 -9.49 -3.83
CA GLU A 27 13.53 -8.74 -4.92
C GLU A 27 12.72 -9.67 -5.84
N GLU A 28 13.16 -10.92 -6.04
CA GLU A 28 12.45 -11.88 -6.89
C GLU A 28 11.13 -12.31 -6.23
N ILE A 29 11.15 -12.55 -4.91
CA ILE A 29 9.92 -12.84 -4.15
C ILE A 29 8.98 -11.63 -4.17
N TYR A 30 9.51 -10.42 -3.98
CA TYR A 30 8.71 -9.20 -4.05
C TYR A 30 8.04 -9.01 -5.42
N ASP A 31 8.80 -9.15 -6.50
CA ASP A 31 8.28 -9.02 -7.86
C ASP A 31 7.18 -10.06 -8.13
N GLN A 32 7.39 -11.31 -7.71
CA GLN A 32 6.37 -12.36 -7.84
C GLN A 32 5.08 -12.02 -7.08
N ILE A 33 5.20 -11.55 -5.83
CA ILE A 33 4.04 -11.17 -5.01
C ILE A 33 3.31 -9.98 -5.63
N THR A 34 4.05 -8.93 -6.01
CA THR A 34 3.45 -7.71 -6.56
C THR A 34 2.82 -7.94 -7.92
N ASP A 35 3.44 -8.71 -8.81
CA ASP A 35 2.86 -9.09 -10.10
C ASP A 35 1.52 -9.81 -9.90
N ARG A 36 1.46 -10.76 -8.95
CA ARG A 36 0.21 -11.47 -8.63
C ARG A 36 -0.85 -10.52 -8.09
N LEU A 37 -0.50 -9.66 -7.13
CA LEU A 37 -1.44 -8.67 -6.58
C LEU A 37 -1.96 -7.71 -7.66
N LEU A 38 -1.11 -7.28 -8.61
CA LEU A 38 -1.50 -6.38 -9.70
C LEU A 38 -2.36 -7.06 -10.78
N ILE A 39 -2.18 -8.36 -10.99
CA ILE A 39 -2.93 -9.14 -12.00
C ILE A 39 -4.27 -9.62 -11.43
N GLU A 40 -4.27 -10.12 -10.20
CA GLU A 40 -5.38 -10.84 -9.58
C GLU A 40 -6.11 -10.03 -8.51
N GLY A 41 -5.45 -9.05 -7.88
CA GLY A 41 -6.03 -8.21 -6.83
C GLY A 41 -6.89 -7.08 -7.41
N GLU A 42 -8.21 -7.22 -7.30
CA GLU A 42 -9.12 -6.13 -7.63
C GLU A 42 -9.01 -4.98 -6.63
N MET A 43 -9.18 -3.74 -7.11
CA MET A 43 -9.22 -2.51 -6.29
C MET A 43 -7.91 -2.19 -5.56
N LEU A 44 -6.79 -2.77 -6.01
CA LEU A 44 -5.45 -2.46 -5.53
C LEU A 44 -4.96 -1.12 -6.10
N GLY A 45 -4.73 -0.14 -5.22
CA GLY A 45 -4.22 1.18 -5.60
C GLY A 45 -2.71 1.30 -5.50
N VAL A 46 -2.14 0.82 -4.40
CA VAL A 46 -0.71 0.97 -4.10
C VAL A 46 -0.15 -0.33 -3.50
N THR A 47 1.05 -0.69 -3.95
CA THR A 47 1.90 -1.71 -3.32
C THR A 47 3.22 -1.08 -2.90
N GLN A 48 3.69 -1.39 -1.70
CA GLN A 48 5.02 -0.99 -1.26
C GLN A 48 5.69 -2.11 -0.45
N SER A 49 7.01 -2.07 -0.37
CA SER A 49 7.79 -2.91 0.55
C SER A 49 8.36 -2.08 1.70
N MET A 50 8.35 -2.64 2.91
CA MET A 50 8.94 -2.00 4.08
C MET A 50 9.61 -3.04 4.98
N GLN A 51 10.74 -2.67 5.60
CA GLN A 51 11.33 -3.51 6.63
C GLN A 51 10.44 -3.50 7.88
N MET A 52 10.14 -4.67 8.43
CA MET A 52 9.38 -4.78 9.66
C MET A 52 10.16 -4.18 10.83
N THR A 53 9.53 -3.26 11.54
CA THR A 53 10.07 -2.70 12.78
C THR A 53 9.41 -3.38 13.99
N GLU A 54 10.07 -3.32 15.15
CA GLU A 54 9.49 -3.78 16.42
C GLU A 54 8.20 -3.03 16.78
N GLU A 55 8.05 -1.79 16.34
CA GLU A 55 6.84 -1.00 16.54
C GLU A 55 5.68 -1.56 15.71
N TYR A 56 5.89 -1.77 14.40
CA TYR A 56 4.88 -2.36 13.53
C TYR A 56 4.51 -3.78 13.95
N LYS A 57 5.50 -4.59 14.34
CA LYS A 57 5.25 -5.94 14.85
C LYS A 57 4.31 -5.93 16.05
N LYS A 58 4.56 -5.04 17.02
CA LYS A 58 3.67 -4.88 18.19
C LYS A 58 2.26 -4.46 17.80
N MET A 59 2.12 -3.49 16.89
CA MET A 59 0.82 -3.01 16.42
C MET A 59 0.03 -4.12 15.71
N ILE A 60 0.68 -4.89 14.82
CA ILE A 60 0.05 -6.02 14.13
C ILE A 60 -0.35 -7.11 15.13
N THR A 61 0.52 -7.51 16.05
CA THR A 61 0.19 -8.52 17.08
C THR A 61 -0.94 -8.06 18.00
N GLN A 62 -1.05 -6.77 18.31
CA GLN A 62 -2.16 -6.24 19.11
C GLN A 62 -3.49 -6.27 18.34
N LYS A 63 -3.46 -5.92 17.06
CA LYS A 63 -4.67 -5.86 16.22
C LYS A 63 -5.15 -7.24 15.79
N PHE A 64 -4.21 -8.15 15.53
CA PHE A 64 -4.45 -9.51 15.07
C PHE A 64 -3.74 -10.52 16.00
N PRO A 65 -4.22 -10.69 17.25
CA PRO A 65 -3.55 -11.53 18.25
C PRO A 65 -3.48 -13.01 17.86
N ASP A 66 -4.36 -13.46 16.98
CA ASP A 66 -4.41 -14.84 16.47
C ASP A 66 -3.53 -15.07 15.24
N ARG A 67 -2.82 -14.03 14.74
CA ARG A 67 -1.94 -14.11 13.57
C ARG A 67 -0.48 -14.07 13.99
N GLU A 68 0.30 -15.01 13.48
CA GLU A 68 1.75 -15.01 13.65
C GLU A 68 2.38 -13.99 12.68
N VAL A 69 3.34 -13.21 13.18
CA VAL A 69 4.09 -12.24 12.37
C VAL A 69 5.28 -12.95 11.73
N ASN A 70 5.12 -13.32 10.47
CA ASN A 70 6.10 -14.04 9.64
C ASN A 70 6.38 -13.25 8.34
N PHE A 71 7.43 -13.64 7.60
CA PHE A 71 7.90 -12.91 6.42
C PHE A 71 7.96 -13.80 5.17
N PRO A 72 7.64 -13.28 3.97
CA PRO A 72 7.08 -11.95 3.71
C PRO A 72 5.67 -11.80 4.29
N GLY A 73 5.41 -10.67 4.94
CA GLY A 73 4.13 -10.39 5.58
C GLY A 73 3.34 -9.34 4.81
N LEU A 74 2.10 -9.61 4.49
CA LEU A 74 1.19 -8.75 3.72
C LEU A 74 0.23 -8.07 4.67
N ALA A 75 0.30 -6.75 4.77
CA ALA A 75 -0.75 -5.95 5.38
C ALA A 75 -1.62 -5.32 4.28
N ILE A 76 -2.92 -5.59 4.34
CA ILE A 76 -3.91 -4.92 3.49
C ILE A 76 -4.53 -3.79 4.28
N LEU A 77 -4.50 -2.58 3.73
CA LEU A 77 -5.01 -1.37 4.35
C LEU A 77 -6.16 -0.82 3.53
N ASP A 78 -7.17 -0.31 4.21
CA ASP A 78 -8.18 0.54 3.58
C ASP A 78 -7.50 1.80 3.05
N PHE A 79 -7.62 2.05 1.75
CA PHE A 79 -6.91 3.11 1.06
C PHE A 79 -7.86 3.96 0.25
N ASP A 80 -7.83 5.26 0.53
CA ASP A 80 -8.62 6.24 -0.20
C ASP A 80 -7.71 7.03 -1.15
N THR A 81 -7.88 6.77 -2.44
CA THR A 81 -7.12 7.42 -3.50
C THR A 81 -7.41 8.91 -3.61
N GLU A 82 -8.62 9.35 -3.28
CA GLU A 82 -8.95 10.77 -3.20
C GLU A 82 -8.23 11.43 -2.02
N GLN A 83 -8.15 10.75 -0.87
CA GLN A 83 -7.33 11.19 0.25
C GLN A 83 -5.85 11.34 -0.15
N LEU A 84 -5.29 10.41 -0.92
CA LEU A 84 -3.91 10.54 -1.43
C LEU A 84 -3.76 11.78 -2.32
N LYS A 85 -4.67 12.00 -3.27
CA LYS A 85 -4.65 13.18 -4.14
C LYS A 85 -4.77 14.48 -3.36
N GLU A 86 -5.58 14.52 -2.31
CA GLU A 86 -5.71 15.67 -1.42
C GLU A 86 -4.42 15.93 -0.64
N ASN A 87 -3.79 14.88 -0.11
CA ASN A 87 -2.52 14.99 0.60
C ASN A 87 -1.38 15.47 -0.31
N TYR A 88 -1.34 15.00 -1.56
CA TYR A 88 -0.43 15.52 -2.58
C TYR A 88 -0.63 17.01 -2.83
N LYS A 89 -1.88 17.44 -3.05
CA LYS A 89 -2.20 18.87 -3.22
C LYS A 89 -1.83 19.69 -1.98
N ALA A 90 -2.02 19.15 -0.79
CA ALA A 90 -1.66 19.81 0.46
C ALA A 90 -0.14 19.97 0.61
N MET A 91 0.63 18.92 0.31
CA MET A 91 2.09 18.93 0.29
C MET A 91 2.62 19.95 -0.73
N GLU A 92 2.08 19.93 -1.95
CA GLU A 92 2.43 20.87 -3.01
C GLU A 92 2.15 22.33 -2.62
N LYS A 93 1.01 22.59 -1.96
CA LYS A 93 0.67 23.92 -1.43
C LYS A 93 1.61 24.35 -0.29
N LYS A 94 1.93 23.44 0.62
CA LYS A 94 2.87 23.68 1.73
C LYS A 94 4.26 24.02 1.20
N HIS A 95 4.68 23.36 0.12
CA HIS A 95 5.94 23.57 -0.56
C HIS A 95 5.80 24.37 -1.86
N LYS A 96 4.90 25.36 -1.89
CA LYS A 96 4.54 26.13 -3.11
C LYS A 96 5.74 26.65 -3.91
N TRP A 97 6.82 27.07 -3.24
CA TRP A 97 8.03 27.55 -3.90
C TRP A 97 8.81 26.41 -4.55
N LYS A 98 8.99 25.28 -3.85
CA LYS A 98 9.60 24.09 -4.45
C LYS A 98 8.77 23.61 -5.64
N ASN A 99 7.44 23.57 -5.49
CA ASN A 99 6.54 23.18 -6.57
C ASN A 99 6.69 24.12 -7.78
N PHE A 100 6.65 25.43 -7.55
CA PHE A 100 6.81 26.44 -8.61
C PHE A 100 8.14 26.31 -9.38
N PHE A 101 9.23 25.98 -8.68
CA PHE A 101 10.54 25.77 -9.31
C PHE A 101 10.78 24.33 -9.78
N GLY A 102 9.79 23.44 -9.71
CA GLY A 102 9.94 22.03 -10.10
C GLY A 102 10.95 21.27 -9.25
N MET A 103 11.13 21.67 -7.99
CA MET A 103 12.09 21.09 -7.03
C MET A 103 11.45 20.07 -6.08
N LEU A 104 10.18 19.71 -6.27
CA LEU A 104 9.59 18.57 -5.58
C LEU A 104 10.17 17.29 -6.18
N THR A 105 10.76 16.45 -5.34
CA THR A 105 11.35 15.18 -5.78
C THR A 105 10.31 14.07 -5.67
N ILE A 106 10.57 12.95 -6.33
CA ILE A 106 9.75 11.74 -6.18
C ILE A 106 9.69 11.31 -4.71
N GLU A 107 10.79 11.49 -3.95
CA GLU A 107 10.83 11.21 -2.51
C GLU A 107 9.85 12.05 -1.69
N ASP A 108 9.54 13.29 -2.11
CA ASP A 108 8.54 14.13 -1.42
C ASP A 108 7.13 13.52 -1.56
N TYR A 109 6.84 12.87 -2.70
CA TYR A 109 5.57 12.16 -2.93
C TYR A 109 5.55 10.80 -2.22
N PHE A 110 6.66 10.05 -2.26
CA PHE A 110 6.74 8.77 -1.55
C PHE A 110 6.54 8.89 -0.04
N LYS A 111 7.01 9.97 0.59
CA LYS A 111 6.72 10.22 2.01
C LYS A 111 5.23 10.34 2.31
N VAL A 112 4.47 10.97 1.40
CA VAL A 112 3.03 11.12 1.56
C VAL A 112 2.32 9.78 1.32
N GLU A 113 2.79 8.96 0.38
CA GLU A 113 2.28 7.59 0.19
C GLU A 113 2.58 6.72 1.41
N GLU A 114 3.82 6.74 1.90
CA GLU A 114 4.27 5.97 3.07
C GLU A 114 3.40 6.30 4.29
N GLU A 115 3.12 7.57 4.58
CA GLU A 115 2.23 7.99 5.68
C GLU A 115 0.82 7.38 5.57
N LEU A 116 0.27 7.23 4.37
CA LEU A 116 -1.08 6.68 4.17
C LEU A 116 -1.11 5.15 4.13
N THR A 117 -0.03 4.54 3.64
CA THR A 117 0.09 3.09 3.42
C THR A 117 0.71 2.36 4.61
N THR A 118 1.15 3.10 5.63
CA THR A 118 1.64 2.57 6.90
C THR A 118 0.74 2.88 8.09
N ASP A 119 -0.42 3.50 7.85
CA ASP A 119 -1.43 3.75 8.88
C ASP A 119 -2.07 2.43 9.38
N TYR A 120 -1.46 1.85 10.41
CA TYR A 120 -1.85 0.56 10.97
C TYR A 120 -3.29 0.52 11.49
N GLU A 121 -3.89 1.65 11.86
CA GLU A 121 -5.30 1.70 12.27
C GLU A 121 -6.22 1.32 11.11
N LYS A 122 -5.78 1.51 9.86
CA LYS A 122 -6.49 1.14 8.65
C LYS A 122 -6.19 -0.27 8.14
N THR A 123 -5.26 -1.01 8.76
CA THR A 123 -4.98 -2.40 8.35
C THR A 123 -6.20 -3.29 8.58
N LEU A 124 -6.74 -3.87 7.53
CA LEU A 124 -7.91 -4.75 7.56
C LEU A 124 -7.53 -6.22 7.67
N LEU A 125 -6.38 -6.59 7.13
CA LEU A 125 -5.85 -7.95 7.14
C LEU A 125 -4.33 -7.92 7.29
N TYR A 126 -3.79 -8.89 8.03
CA TYR A 126 -2.40 -9.28 7.98
C TYR A 126 -2.29 -10.78 7.68
N THR A 127 -1.52 -11.15 6.66
CA THR A 127 -1.31 -12.54 6.25
C THR A 127 0.07 -12.76 5.63
N THR A 128 0.56 -13.99 5.57
CA THR A 128 1.73 -14.36 4.75
C THR A 128 1.33 -15.06 3.45
N ASP A 129 0.03 -15.26 3.23
CA ASP A 129 -0.51 -15.95 2.08
C ASP A 129 -1.07 -14.93 1.06
N VAL A 130 -0.46 -14.92 -0.13
CA VAL A 130 -0.88 -14.05 -1.24
C VAL A 130 -2.29 -14.41 -1.72
N ASP A 131 -2.67 -15.68 -1.69
CA ASP A 131 -4.00 -16.13 -2.10
C ASP A 131 -5.06 -15.63 -1.12
N GLU A 132 -4.78 -15.69 0.20
CA GLU A 132 -5.65 -15.11 1.22
C GLU A 132 -5.81 -13.59 1.01
N ALA A 133 -4.71 -12.90 0.68
CA ALA A 133 -4.74 -11.47 0.43
C ALA A 133 -5.62 -11.11 -0.79
N ILE A 134 -5.45 -11.83 -1.90
CA ILE A 134 -6.25 -11.66 -3.12
C ILE A 134 -7.72 -11.98 -2.83
N HIS A 135 -8.00 -13.11 -2.19
CA HIS A 135 -9.37 -13.50 -1.83
C HIS A 135 -10.05 -12.47 -0.95
N PHE A 136 -9.35 -11.90 0.03
CA PHE A 136 -9.89 -10.83 0.87
C PHE A 136 -10.33 -9.61 0.05
N MET A 137 -9.50 -9.16 -0.89
CA MET A 137 -9.82 -8.01 -1.74
C MET A 137 -11.01 -8.32 -2.67
N LEU A 138 -11.06 -9.52 -3.25
CA LEU A 138 -12.16 -9.97 -4.12
C LEU A 138 -13.49 -10.10 -3.35
N GLU A 139 -13.52 -10.76 -2.20
CA GLU A 139 -14.77 -10.91 -1.43
C GLU A 139 -15.37 -9.56 -1.05
N ARG A 140 -14.53 -8.57 -0.76
CA ARG A 140 -14.97 -7.21 -0.45
C ARG A 140 -15.39 -6.42 -1.69
N SER A 141 -14.84 -6.71 -2.88
CA SER A 141 -15.25 -6.07 -4.13
C SER A 141 -16.67 -6.47 -4.52
N TYR A 142 -17.05 -7.74 -4.34
CA TYR A 142 -18.39 -8.25 -4.67
C TYR A 142 -19.50 -7.86 -3.69
N ASN A 143 -19.16 -7.36 -2.49
CA ASN A 143 -20.13 -7.00 -1.43
C ASN A 143 -20.45 -5.49 -1.37
N LYS A 144 -20.01 -4.69 -2.36
CA LYS A 144 -20.40 -3.29 -2.55
C LYS A 144 -21.48 -3.17 -3.64
#